data_AF-D6CM73-F1
#
_entry.id   AF-D6CM73-F1
#
_cell.length_a   1.000
_cell.length_b   1.000
_cell.length_c   1.000
_cell.angle_alpha   90.00
_cell.angle_beta   90.00
_cell.angle_gamma   90.00
#
_symmetry.space_group_name_H-M   'P 1'
#
loop_
_entity.id
_entity.type
_entity.pdbx_description
1 polymer ?
#
loop_
_entity_poly.entity_id
_entity_poly.type
_entity_poly.pdbx_seq_one_letter_code
_entity_poly.pdbx_strand_id
1 'polypeptide(L)'
;MNRATPTSPSPGRSASDHQPHWTLDWIDYPRIRTESVHDNVELFYLLASASFVESGSETYTRNLVEHFDAYPAISDWLQHQWEPEELQHGRALKTYVQTVWPEFDWEAAYASFFSEYSRLCTVEELEDDRALELVARCVVETGTATYYQTLRDFTCEPVLNELAEHIRVDEVQHYKHFYRYFKEINAERNLSRARILGALKRRLAELRTSDSDIALRHVWLFQPHFDAVGDVPFEHICQRLYHHVGARLPMEQAVKMLLKPLALPHRMEHLIERPLTHLARRVMAA
;
A
#
# COMPACT_ATOMS: atom_id res chain seq x y z
N MET A 1 57.04 43.95 -2.30
CA MET A 1 56.10 43.06 -1.58
C MET A 1 54.68 43.52 -1.88
N ASN A 2 53.73 42.59 -1.88
CA ASN A 2 52.30 42.68 -2.27
C ASN A 2 51.98 42.36 -3.73
N ARG A 3 51.78 41.05 -3.98
CA ARG A 3 51.05 40.51 -5.14
C ARG A 3 49.73 39.96 -4.60
N ALA A 4 48.61 40.51 -5.09
CA ALA A 4 47.27 40.07 -4.73
C ALA A 4 46.96 38.71 -5.35
N THR A 5 46.45 37.78 -4.54
CA THR A 5 45.86 36.49 -4.96
C THR A 5 44.39 36.67 -5.33
N PRO A 6 43.90 36.11 -6.45
CA PRO A 6 42.49 36.09 -6.75
C PRO A 6 41.81 34.92 -6.02
N THR A 7 40.72 35.23 -5.32
CA THR A 7 39.79 34.27 -4.69
C THR A 7 38.99 33.54 -5.76
N SER A 8 39.14 32.22 -5.83
CA SER A 8 38.26 31.34 -6.62
C SER A 8 36.84 31.33 -6.02
N PRO A 9 35.78 31.40 -6.84
CA PRO A 9 34.41 31.25 -6.35
C PRO A 9 34.13 29.78 -6.04
N SER A 10 33.60 29.53 -4.84
CA SER A 10 33.02 28.24 -4.47
C SER A 10 31.86 27.91 -5.41
N PRO A 11 31.78 26.70 -5.99
CA PRO A 11 30.62 26.32 -6.77
C PRO A 11 29.41 26.20 -5.83
N GLY A 12 28.37 26.98 -6.13
CA GLY A 12 27.09 26.91 -5.45
C GLY A 12 26.52 25.50 -5.56
N ARG A 13 26.16 24.92 -4.42
CA ARG A 13 25.29 23.75 -4.35
C ARG A 13 23.90 24.18 -4.85
N SER A 14 23.64 23.96 -6.13
CA SER A 14 22.28 23.82 -6.66
C SER A 14 22.20 22.49 -7.41
N ALA A 15 22.20 21.41 -6.64
CA ALA A 15 21.63 20.15 -7.07
C ALA A 15 20.43 19.94 -6.14
N SER A 16 19.22 19.96 -6.71
CA SER A 16 18.05 19.35 -6.08
C SER A 16 18.45 17.92 -5.74
N ASP A 17 18.61 17.63 -4.46
CA ASP A 17 18.97 16.31 -3.95
C ASP A 17 17.73 15.39 -4.05
N HIS A 18 17.29 15.12 -5.28
CA HIS A 18 16.38 14.02 -5.55
C HIS A 18 17.24 12.77 -5.45
N GLN A 19 17.19 12.12 -4.28
CA GLN A 19 17.64 10.74 -4.20
C GLN A 19 16.91 9.94 -5.27
N PRO A 20 17.61 9.10 -6.04
CA PRO A 20 16.96 8.27 -7.04
C PRO A 20 15.89 7.39 -6.37
N HIS A 21 14.72 7.27 -7.01
CA HIS A 21 13.70 6.29 -6.62
C HIS A 21 14.19 4.89 -6.97
N TRP A 22 13.79 3.89 -6.17
CA TRP A 22 14.27 2.52 -6.37
C TRP A 22 13.69 1.91 -7.63
N THR A 23 14.36 0.90 -8.18
CA THR A 23 13.89 0.21 -9.38
C THR A 23 14.01 -1.29 -9.19
N LEU A 24 13.39 -2.08 -10.07
CA LEU A 24 13.52 -3.55 -10.07
C LEU A 24 14.99 -4.01 -10.08
N ASP A 25 15.87 -3.28 -10.76
CA ASP A 25 17.31 -3.60 -10.86
C ASP A 25 18.08 -3.42 -9.54
N TRP A 26 17.49 -2.73 -8.54
CA TRP A 26 18.10 -2.57 -7.22
C TRP A 26 17.85 -3.78 -6.32
N ILE A 27 16.80 -4.56 -6.62
CA ILE A 27 16.45 -5.75 -5.85
C ILE A 27 17.30 -6.93 -6.33
N ASP A 28 18.12 -7.48 -5.44
CA ASP A 28 18.99 -8.62 -5.75
C ASP A 28 18.22 -9.95 -5.69
N TYR A 29 17.28 -10.15 -6.63
CA TYR A 29 16.48 -11.37 -6.76
C TYR A 29 17.31 -12.67 -6.73
N PRO A 30 18.52 -12.74 -7.35
CA PRO A 30 19.38 -13.93 -7.25
C PRO A 30 19.81 -14.30 -5.82
N ARG A 31 19.70 -13.39 -4.84
CA ARG A 31 20.00 -13.65 -3.42
C ARG A 31 18.81 -14.13 -2.60
N ILE A 32 17.64 -14.29 -3.20
CA ILE A 32 16.46 -14.83 -2.52
C ILE A 32 16.79 -16.21 -1.95
N ARG A 33 16.57 -16.37 -0.64
CA ARG A 33 16.73 -17.66 0.04
C ARG A 33 15.44 -18.46 -0.03
N THR A 34 15.16 -19.02 -1.22
CA THR A 34 13.91 -19.75 -1.50
C THR A 34 13.60 -20.79 -0.43
N GLU A 35 14.59 -21.53 0.06
CA GLU A 35 14.45 -22.55 1.11
C GLU A 35 13.91 -22.02 2.45
N SER A 36 14.02 -20.72 2.71
CA SER A 36 13.53 -20.10 3.95
C SER A 36 12.06 -19.67 3.90
N VAL A 37 11.46 -19.64 2.70
CA VAL A 37 10.12 -19.08 2.47
C VAL A 37 9.20 -19.97 1.63
N HIS A 38 9.75 -20.88 0.82
CA HIS A 38 9.01 -21.72 -0.11
C HIS A 38 7.86 -22.49 0.59
N ASP A 39 8.14 -23.13 1.71
CA ASP A 39 7.13 -23.92 2.43
C ASP A 39 6.24 -23.07 3.36
N ASN A 40 6.45 -21.75 3.39
CA ASN A 40 5.62 -20.84 4.15
C ASN A 40 4.36 -20.46 3.35
N VAL A 41 3.34 -21.30 3.50
CA VAL A 41 2.02 -21.14 2.91
C VAL A 41 1.41 -19.75 3.19
N GLU A 42 1.63 -19.21 4.40
CA GLU A 42 1.07 -17.91 4.75
C GLU A 42 1.75 -16.78 3.96
N LEU A 43 3.08 -16.82 3.81
CA LEU A 43 3.80 -15.89 2.93
C LEU A 43 3.38 -16.04 1.48
N PHE A 44 3.17 -17.26 0.98
CA PHE A 44 2.69 -17.49 -0.37
C PHE A 44 1.38 -16.73 -0.64
N TYR A 45 0.36 -16.95 0.18
CA TYR A 45 -0.94 -16.28 0.00
C TYR A 45 -0.82 -14.77 0.11
N LEU A 46 -0.10 -14.27 1.12
CA LEU A 46 0.07 -12.83 1.31
C LEU A 46 0.74 -12.18 0.09
N LEU A 47 1.87 -12.72 -0.36
CA LEU A 47 2.64 -12.12 -1.45
C LEU A 47 1.98 -12.31 -2.82
N ALA A 48 1.40 -13.47 -3.08
CA ALA A 48 0.69 -13.70 -4.34
C ALA A 48 -0.54 -12.79 -4.42
N SER A 49 -1.33 -12.66 -3.36
CA SER A 49 -2.48 -11.76 -3.36
C SER A 49 -2.07 -10.30 -3.46
N ALA A 50 -1.03 -9.87 -2.75
CA ALA A 50 -0.49 -8.51 -2.89
C ALA A 50 -0.04 -8.26 -4.34
N SER A 51 0.71 -9.18 -4.95
CA SER A 51 1.15 -9.04 -6.34
C SER A 51 0.00 -8.86 -7.34
N PHE A 52 -1.18 -9.42 -7.07
CA PHE A 52 -2.36 -9.26 -7.91
C PHE A 52 -2.97 -7.87 -7.74
N VAL A 53 -3.16 -7.42 -6.50
CA VAL A 53 -3.75 -6.11 -6.21
C VAL A 53 -2.86 -4.99 -6.77
N GLU A 54 -1.56 -5.03 -6.50
CA GLU A 54 -0.62 -4.01 -6.99
C GLU A 54 -0.52 -4.00 -8.53
N SER A 55 -0.60 -5.17 -9.18
CA SER A 55 -0.58 -5.26 -10.64
C SER A 55 -1.87 -4.75 -11.30
N GLY A 56 -2.98 -4.73 -10.56
CA GLY A 56 -4.28 -4.27 -11.03
C GLY A 56 -4.47 -2.74 -10.96
N SER A 57 -3.51 -2.01 -10.41
CA SER A 57 -3.59 -0.57 -10.12
C SER A 57 -3.89 0.31 -11.34
N GLU A 58 -3.48 -0.08 -12.56
CA GLU A 58 -3.71 0.68 -13.81
C GLU A 58 -5.17 1.08 -14.03
N THR A 59 -6.11 0.13 -13.84
CA THR A 59 -7.54 0.40 -14.05
C THR A 59 -8.04 1.46 -13.07
N TYR A 60 -7.53 1.40 -11.84
CA TYR A 60 -7.89 2.31 -10.78
C TYR A 60 -7.24 3.70 -10.97
N THR A 61 -5.98 3.77 -11.42
CA THR A 61 -5.31 5.04 -11.75
C THR A 61 -6.10 5.82 -12.78
N ARG A 62 -6.50 5.20 -13.89
CA ARG A 62 -7.22 5.91 -14.95
C ARG A 62 -8.50 6.57 -14.41
N ASN A 63 -9.25 5.86 -13.58
CA ASN A 63 -10.45 6.38 -12.94
C ASN A 63 -10.13 7.55 -12.01
N LEU A 64 -9.04 7.47 -11.23
CA LEU A 64 -8.59 8.58 -10.39
C LEU A 64 -8.17 9.80 -11.21
N VAL A 65 -7.40 9.61 -12.29
CA VAL A 65 -6.92 10.71 -13.14
C VAL A 65 -8.10 11.46 -13.77
N GLU A 66 -9.10 10.72 -14.28
CA GLU A 66 -10.36 11.29 -14.78
C GLU A 66 -11.13 12.00 -13.67
N HIS A 67 -11.22 11.37 -12.49
CA HIS A 67 -11.88 11.97 -11.33
C HIS A 67 -11.25 13.31 -10.96
N PHE A 68 -9.93 13.45 -11.05
CA PHE A 68 -9.20 14.67 -10.71
C PHE A 68 -8.88 15.61 -11.90
N ASP A 69 -9.51 15.49 -13.08
CA ASP A 69 -9.17 16.31 -14.27
C ASP A 69 -9.08 17.82 -13.96
N ALA A 70 -10.00 18.32 -13.13
CA ALA A 70 -10.08 19.72 -12.75
C ALA A 70 -8.92 20.18 -11.83
N TYR A 71 -8.03 19.27 -11.43
CA TYR A 71 -6.87 19.50 -10.56
C TYR A 71 -5.58 19.00 -11.25
N PRO A 72 -5.05 19.78 -12.22
CA PRO A 72 -3.94 19.31 -13.07
C PRO A 72 -2.70 18.84 -12.31
N ALA A 73 -2.37 19.46 -11.17
CA ALA A 73 -1.23 19.04 -10.34
C ALA A 73 -1.42 17.65 -9.71
N ILE A 74 -2.66 17.27 -9.39
CA ILE A 74 -2.99 15.95 -8.85
C ILE A 74 -2.92 14.93 -9.99
N SER A 75 -3.61 15.20 -11.11
CA SER A 75 -3.59 14.31 -12.27
C SER A 75 -2.19 14.10 -12.85
N ASP A 76 -1.35 15.14 -12.86
CA ASP A 76 0.04 15.04 -13.32
C ASP A 76 0.89 14.14 -12.40
N TRP A 77 0.77 14.33 -11.08
CA TRP A 77 1.46 13.47 -10.12
C TRP A 77 0.96 12.01 -10.17
N LEU A 78 -0.35 11.80 -10.34
CA LEU A 78 -0.93 10.47 -10.47
C LEU A 78 -0.36 9.71 -11.68
N GLN A 79 -0.28 10.36 -12.84
CA GLN A 79 0.17 9.75 -14.10
C GLN A 79 1.69 9.53 -14.16
N HIS A 80 2.47 10.48 -13.64
CA HIS A 80 3.92 10.50 -13.89
C HIS A 80 4.76 10.00 -12.71
N GLN A 81 4.17 9.81 -11.53
CA GLN A 81 4.86 9.33 -10.34
C GLN A 81 4.12 8.16 -9.71
N TRP A 82 2.89 8.39 -9.24
CA TRP A 82 2.15 7.39 -8.46
C TRP A 82 1.89 6.09 -9.24
N GLU A 83 1.28 6.15 -10.42
CA GLU A 83 1.01 4.95 -11.22
C GLU A 83 2.26 4.16 -11.65
N PRO A 84 3.34 4.80 -12.16
CA PRO A 84 4.58 4.09 -12.41
C PRO A 84 5.14 3.35 -11.18
N GLU A 85 5.04 3.95 -10.00
CA GLU A 85 5.47 3.39 -8.71
C GLU A 85 4.59 2.18 -8.31
N GLU A 86 3.26 2.31 -8.33
CA GLU A 86 2.30 1.23 -8.06
C GLU A 86 2.51 0.03 -9.00
N LEU A 87 2.66 0.28 -10.30
CA LEU A 87 2.94 -0.78 -11.27
C LEU A 87 4.32 -1.41 -11.05
N GLN A 88 5.29 -0.67 -10.50
CA GLN A 88 6.58 -1.21 -10.13
C GLN A 88 6.45 -2.17 -8.94
N HIS A 89 5.61 -1.86 -7.95
CA HIS A 89 5.35 -2.74 -6.81
C HIS A 89 4.80 -4.09 -7.30
N GLY A 90 3.80 -4.07 -8.18
CA GLY A 90 3.22 -5.27 -8.78
C GLY A 90 4.25 -6.11 -9.53
N ARG A 91 5.08 -5.49 -10.38
CA ARG A 91 6.18 -6.19 -11.08
C ARG A 91 7.20 -6.78 -10.12
N ALA A 92 7.54 -6.06 -9.06
CA ALA A 92 8.55 -6.48 -8.10
C ALA A 92 8.09 -7.71 -7.30
N LEU A 93 6.83 -7.70 -6.84
CA LEU A 93 6.22 -8.81 -6.12
C LEU A 93 5.98 -10.01 -7.01
N LYS A 94 5.49 -9.79 -8.25
CA LYS A 94 5.37 -10.86 -9.25
C LYS A 94 6.70 -11.59 -9.45
N THR A 95 7.78 -10.83 -9.65
CA THR A 95 9.13 -11.40 -9.84
C THR A 95 9.56 -12.20 -8.61
N TYR A 96 9.32 -11.68 -7.39
CA TYR A 96 9.61 -12.40 -6.16
C TYR A 96 8.80 -13.71 -6.06
N VAL A 97 7.49 -13.66 -6.29
CA VAL A 97 6.59 -14.82 -6.23
C VAL A 97 7.00 -15.89 -7.24
N GLN A 98 7.28 -15.51 -8.49
CA GLN A 98 7.72 -16.46 -9.53
C GLN A 98 9.10 -17.04 -9.27
N THR A 99 9.95 -16.34 -8.50
CA THR A 99 11.27 -16.86 -8.10
C THR A 99 11.16 -17.87 -6.95
N VAL A 100 10.29 -17.61 -5.99
CA VAL A 100 10.11 -18.49 -4.82
C VAL A 100 9.22 -19.69 -5.15
N TRP A 101 8.13 -19.49 -5.91
CA TRP A 101 7.15 -20.52 -6.26
C TRP A 101 7.01 -20.65 -7.78
N PRO A 102 8.05 -21.14 -8.50
CA PRO A 102 8.03 -21.26 -9.95
C PRO A 102 6.93 -22.20 -10.49
N GLU A 103 6.40 -23.08 -9.65
CA GLU A 103 5.30 -23.98 -9.95
C GLU A 103 3.92 -23.30 -9.96
N PHE A 104 3.81 -22.10 -9.40
CA PHE A 104 2.57 -21.32 -9.39
C PHE A 104 2.38 -20.62 -10.74
N ASP A 105 1.32 -20.97 -11.48
CA ASP A 105 0.93 -20.29 -12.71
C ASP A 105 0.32 -18.91 -12.42
N TRP A 106 1.22 -17.97 -12.12
CA TRP A 106 0.86 -16.60 -11.75
C TRP A 106 0.02 -15.92 -12.83
N GLU A 107 0.32 -16.14 -14.12
CA GLU A 107 -0.37 -15.45 -15.22
C GLU A 107 -1.82 -15.92 -15.34
N ALA A 108 -2.07 -17.23 -15.27
CA ALA A 108 -3.43 -17.76 -15.31
C ALA A 108 -4.24 -17.32 -14.08
N ALA A 109 -3.63 -17.35 -12.90
CA ALA A 109 -4.25 -16.96 -11.65
C ALA A 109 -4.57 -15.44 -11.62
N TYR A 110 -3.63 -14.61 -12.08
CA TYR A 110 -3.84 -13.16 -12.20
C TYR A 110 -4.91 -12.83 -13.24
N ALA A 111 -4.91 -13.49 -14.41
CA ALA A 111 -5.95 -13.29 -15.41
C ALA A 111 -7.34 -13.64 -14.86
N SER A 112 -7.46 -14.72 -14.08
CA SER A 112 -8.69 -15.10 -13.40
C SER A 112 -9.13 -14.02 -12.41
N PHE A 113 -8.21 -13.57 -11.54
CA PHE A 113 -8.45 -12.48 -10.60
C PHE A 113 -8.92 -11.20 -11.29
N PHE A 114 -8.15 -10.74 -12.28
CA PHE A 114 -8.38 -9.46 -12.95
C PHE A 114 -9.70 -9.44 -13.73
N SER A 115 -10.14 -10.59 -14.27
CA SER A 115 -11.43 -10.71 -14.96
C SER A 115 -12.64 -10.38 -14.08
N GLU A 116 -12.50 -10.56 -12.77
CA GLU A 116 -13.50 -10.24 -11.77
C GLU A 116 -13.23 -8.87 -11.15
N TYR A 117 -11.99 -8.63 -10.73
CA TYR A 117 -11.57 -7.40 -10.04
C TYR A 117 -11.82 -6.13 -10.85
N SER A 118 -11.49 -6.17 -12.15
CA SER A 118 -11.68 -5.01 -13.05
C SER A 118 -13.13 -4.54 -13.16
N ARG A 119 -14.12 -5.41 -12.87
CA ARG A 119 -15.54 -5.05 -12.90
C ARG A 119 -15.99 -4.31 -11.65
N LEU A 120 -15.22 -4.40 -10.58
CA LEU A 120 -15.47 -3.71 -9.31
C LEU A 120 -14.73 -2.37 -9.25
N CYS A 121 -13.71 -2.18 -10.08
CA CYS A 121 -12.97 -0.93 -10.19
C CYS A 121 -13.72 0.10 -11.06
N THR A 122 -14.91 0.54 -10.62
CA THR A 122 -15.69 1.56 -11.34
C THR A 122 -15.51 2.96 -10.73
N VAL A 123 -15.84 4.01 -11.50
CA VAL A 123 -15.72 5.41 -11.05
C VAL A 123 -16.70 5.72 -9.92
N GLU A 124 -17.84 5.02 -9.89
CA GLU A 124 -18.91 5.15 -8.89
C GLU A 124 -18.49 4.68 -7.49
N GLU A 125 -17.42 3.89 -7.39
CA GLU A 125 -16.82 3.47 -6.12
C GLU A 125 -15.91 4.56 -5.50
N LEU A 126 -15.69 5.69 -6.21
CA LEU A 126 -14.98 6.85 -5.69
C LEU A 126 -15.93 7.77 -4.93
N GLU A 127 -15.42 8.48 -3.93
CA GLU A 127 -16.17 9.54 -3.26
C GLU A 127 -16.47 10.69 -4.24
N ASP A 128 -17.74 11.03 -4.44
CA ASP A 128 -18.14 12.15 -5.31
C ASP A 128 -17.38 13.45 -5.02
N ASP A 129 -17.13 13.73 -3.74
CA ASP A 129 -16.38 14.90 -3.30
C ASP A 129 -14.87 14.63 -3.37
N ARG A 130 -14.18 15.34 -4.25
CA ARG A 130 -12.73 15.22 -4.49
C ARG A 130 -11.87 15.30 -3.22
N ALA A 131 -12.25 16.15 -2.26
CA ALA A 131 -11.52 16.23 -1.00
C ALA A 131 -11.77 15.01 -0.12
N LEU A 132 -12.96 14.40 -0.16
CA LEU A 132 -13.25 13.15 0.53
C LEU A 132 -12.58 11.96 -0.16
N GLU A 133 -12.44 11.95 -1.49
CA GLU A 133 -11.68 10.90 -2.18
C GLU A 133 -10.20 10.92 -1.77
N LEU A 134 -9.58 12.09 -1.63
CA LEU A 134 -8.21 12.18 -1.10
C LEU A 134 -8.11 11.65 0.34
N VAL A 135 -9.17 11.77 1.15
CA VAL A 135 -9.25 11.15 2.48
C VAL A 135 -9.37 9.64 2.36
N ALA A 136 -10.17 9.12 1.43
CA ALA A 136 -10.30 7.69 1.16
C ALA A 136 -8.94 7.10 0.71
N ARG A 137 -8.20 7.79 -0.16
CA ARG A 137 -6.83 7.40 -0.53
C ARG A 137 -5.89 7.36 0.66
N CYS A 138 -5.95 8.33 1.57
CA CYS A 138 -5.16 8.27 2.81
C CYS A 138 -5.45 7.01 3.64
N VAL A 139 -6.67 6.46 3.61
CA VAL A 139 -7.00 5.18 4.27
C VAL A 139 -6.30 4.01 3.56
N VAL A 140 -6.36 3.98 2.23
CA VAL A 140 -5.74 2.93 1.40
C VAL A 140 -4.24 2.91 1.62
N GLU A 141 -3.55 4.04 1.44
CA GLU A 141 -2.10 4.14 1.65
C GLU A 141 -1.69 3.77 3.09
N THR A 142 -2.53 4.11 4.08
CA THR A 142 -2.27 3.68 5.47
C THR A 142 -2.37 2.17 5.60
N GLY A 143 -3.37 1.55 4.98
CA GLY A 143 -3.54 0.09 4.95
C GLY A 143 -2.35 -0.60 4.31
N THR A 144 -1.98 -0.19 3.09
CA THR A 144 -0.87 -0.75 2.32
C THR A 144 0.47 -0.57 3.03
N ALA A 145 0.77 0.62 3.57
CA ALA A 145 1.97 0.85 4.38
C ALA A 145 2.02 -0.04 5.64
N THR A 146 0.88 -0.23 6.31
CA THR A 146 0.79 -1.07 7.51
C THR A 146 0.97 -2.56 7.14
N TYR A 147 0.46 -2.96 5.99
CA TYR A 147 0.60 -4.30 5.45
C TYR A 147 2.07 -4.66 5.16
N TYR A 148 2.79 -3.81 4.41
CA TYR A 148 4.20 -4.07 4.11
C TYR A 148 5.11 -3.95 5.34
N GLN A 149 4.78 -3.09 6.31
CA GLN A 149 5.47 -3.13 7.62
C GLN A 149 5.29 -4.49 8.29
N THR A 150 4.08 -5.05 8.25
CA THR A 150 3.79 -6.36 8.84
C THR A 150 4.52 -7.49 8.13
N LEU A 151 4.58 -7.47 6.79
CA LEU A 151 5.37 -8.43 6.01
C LEU A 151 6.86 -8.37 6.36
N ARG A 152 7.40 -7.16 6.46
CA ARG A 152 8.79 -6.91 6.86
C ARG A 152 9.09 -7.50 8.24
N ASP A 153 8.19 -7.32 9.20
CA ASP A 153 8.34 -7.84 10.56
C ASP A 153 8.09 -9.36 10.65
N PHE A 154 7.41 -9.95 9.67
CA PHE A 154 7.08 -11.37 9.61
C PHE A 154 8.18 -12.21 8.94
N THR A 155 8.84 -11.68 7.91
CA THR A 155 9.87 -12.42 7.16
C THR A 155 11.26 -12.35 7.81
N CYS A 156 12.02 -13.44 7.72
CA CYS A 156 13.47 -13.47 7.98
C CYS A 156 14.30 -13.49 6.67
N GLU A 157 13.63 -13.53 5.52
CA GLU A 157 14.26 -13.53 4.20
C GLU A 157 14.69 -12.09 3.84
N PRO A 158 15.99 -11.84 3.60
CA PRO A 158 16.52 -10.49 3.47
C PRO A 158 16.00 -9.71 2.26
N VAL A 159 15.81 -10.36 1.11
CA VAL A 159 15.36 -9.68 -0.13
C VAL A 159 13.89 -9.25 0.01
N LEU A 160 13.05 -10.07 0.64
CA LEU A 160 11.67 -9.76 0.94
C LEU A 160 11.56 -8.63 1.97
N ASN A 161 12.43 -8.64 2.98
CA ASN A 161 12.48 -7.57 3.97
C ASN A 161 12.79 -6.21 3.31
N GLU A 162 13.77 -6.21 2.40
CA GLU A 162 14.17 -5.04 1.61
C GLU A 162 13.05 -4.58 0.66
N LEU A 163 12.46 -5.50 -0.10
CA LEU A 163 11.35 -5.22 -1.00
C LEU A 163 10.15 -4.62 -0.25
N ALA A 164 9.76 -5.23 0.87
CA ALA A 164 8.67 -4.74 1.69
C ALA A 164 8.98 -3.35 2.27
N GLU A 165 10.23 -3.06 2.65
CA GLU A 165 10.63 -1.72 3.12
C GLU A 165 10.54 -0.67 2.00
N HIS A 166 10.97 -1.00 0.79
CA HIS A 166 10.88 -0.10 -0.36
C HIS A 166 9.43 0.28 -0.67
N ILE A 167 8.55 -0.70 -0.80
CA ILE A 167 7.13 -0.47 -1.06
C ILE A 167 6.51 0.33 0.10
N ARG A 168 6.76 -0.07 1.35
CA ARG A 168 6.27 0.65 2.54
C ARG A 168 6.69 2.13 2.55
N VAL A 169 7.91 2.44 2.12
CA VAL A 169 8.39 3.83 2.05
C VAL A 169 7.60 4.62 1.02
N ASP A 170 7.37 4.04 -0.16
CA ASP A 170 6.55 4.64 -1.21
C ASP A 170 5.13 4.93 -0.71
N GLU A 171 4.46 3.97 -0.07
CA GLU A 171 3.09 4.18 0.45
C GLU A 171 3.01 5.30 1.49
N VAL A 172 4.06 5.45 2.31
CA VAL A 172 4.14 6.56 3.26
C VAL A 172 4.33 7.90 2.53
N GLN A 173 5.00 7.92 1.37
CA GLN A 173 5.07 9.12 0.52
C GLN A 173 3.76 9.37 -0.21
N HIS A 174 3.14 8.36 -0.82
CA HIS A 174 1.82 8.43 -1.44
C HIS A 174 0.80 9.04 -0.47
N TYR A 175 0.75 8.52 0.76
CA TYR A 175 -0.07 9.05 1.84
C TYR A 175 0.16 10.55 2.06
N LYS A 176 1.43 10.99 2.12
CA LYS A 176 1.76 12.41 2.35
C LYS A 176 1.31 13.28 1.18
N HIS A 177 1.43 12.80 -0.05
CA HIS A 177 0.99 13.49 -1.25
C HIS A 177 -0.54 13.65 -1.26
N PHE A 178 -1.30 12.57 -1.06
CA PHE A 178 -2.76 12.64 -0.94
C PHE A 178 -3.20 13.55 0.22
N TYR A 179 -2.56 13.43 1.37
CA TYR A 179 -2.87 14.28 2.53
C TYR A 179 -2.55 15.76 2.27
N ARG A 180 -1.46 16.07 1.57
CA ARG A 180 -1.12 17.44 1.16
C ARG A 180 -2.20 18.02 0.26
N TYR A 181 -2.58 17.31 -0.81
CA TYR A 181 -3.64 17.75 -1.71
C TYR A 181 -4.98 17.88 -1.00
N PHE A 182 -5.30 16.97 -0.08
CA PHE A 182 -6.50 17.09 0.75
C PHE A 182 -6.50 18.40 1.52
N LYS A 183 -5.39 18.75 2.17
CA LYS A 183 -5.28 20.02 2.92
C LYS A 183 -5.44 21.24 2.02
N GLU A 184 -4.87 21.21 0.82
CA GLU A 184 -4.96 22.30 -0.16
C GLU A 184 -6.41 22.53 -0.60
N ILE A 185 -7.11 21.48 -1.08
CA ILE A 185 -8.51 21.58 -1.50
C ILE A 185 -9.42 21.94 -0.31
N ASN A 186 -9.17 21.35 0.86
CA ASN A 186 -10.01 21.56 2.03
C ASN A 186 -9.84 22.95 2.67
N ALA A 187 -8.74 23.66 2.40
CA ALA A 187 -8.55 25.04 2.87
C ALA A 187 -9.63 25.99 2.33
N GLU A 188 -10.10 25.73 1.10
CA GLU A 188 -11.19 26.49 0.47
C GLU A 188 -12.56 25.89 0.83
N ARG A 189 -12.70 24.55 0.78
CA ARG A 189 -13.99 23.87 1.00
C ARG A 189 -14.47 23.87 2.44
N ASN A 190 -13.56 23.90 3.42
CA ASN A 190 -13.86 23.87 4.85
C ASN A 190 -14.81 22.73 5.25
N LEU A 191 -14.52 21.50 4.80
CA LEU A 191 -15.32 20.32 5.13
C LEU A 191 -15.37 20.10 6.64
N SER A 192 -16.56 19.74 7.13
CA SER A 192 -16.73 19.41 8.54
C SER A 192 -16.04 18.09 8.88
N ARG A 193 -15.52 18.00 10.11
CA ARG A 193 -14.90 16.76 10.64
C ARG A 193 -15.86 15.56 10.58
N ALA A 194 -17.17 15.80 10.65
CA ALA A 194 -18.17 14.75 10.53
C ALA A 194 -18.21 14.14 9.11
N ARG A 195 -18.08 14.97 8.06
CA ARG A 195 -18.00 14.48 6.67
C ARG A 195 -16.72 13.69 6.44
N ILE A 196 -15.58 14.19 6.93
CA ILE A 196 -14.28 13.51 6.85
C ILE A 196 -14.33 12.16 7.59
N LEU A 197 -14.89 12.13 8.80
CA LEU A 197 -15.06 10.88 9.56
C LEU A 197 -15.99 9.90 8.82
N GLY A 198 -17.00 10.40 8.11
CA GLY A 198 -17.88 9.60 7.27
C GLY A 198 -17.11 8.90 6.15
N ALA A 199 -16.27 9.62 5.41
CA ALA A 199 -15.43 9.06 4.35
C ALA A 199 -14.43 8.02 4.89
N LEU A 200 -13.74 8.34 5.99
CA LEU A 200 -12.85 7.38 6.68
C LEU A 200 -13.57 6.07 7.03
N LYS A 201 -14.79 6.16 7.58
CA LYS A 201 -15.58 4.99 7.98
C LYS A 201 -16.05 4.16 6.79
N ARG A 202 -16.54 4.81 5.73
CA ARG A 202 -16.96 4.11 4.50
C ARG A 202 -15.79 3.34 3.91
N ARG A 203 -14.66 4.02 3.70
CA ARG A 203 -13.49 3.37 3.10
C ARG A 203 -12.93 2.24 3.95
N LEU A 204 -12.91 2.40 5.28
CA LEU A 204 -12.53 1.31 6.19
C LEU A 204 -13.51 0.13 6.16
N ALA A 205 -14.80 0.36 5.91
CA ALA A 205 -15.79 -0.71 5.80
C ALA A 205 -15.64 -1.47 4.48
N GLU A 206 -15.43 -0.77 3.37
CA GLU A 206 -15.14 -1.36 2.05
C GLU A 206 -13.89 -2.23 2.08
N LEU A 207 -12.81 -1.75 2.73
CA LEU A 207 -11.58 -2.53 2.93
C LEU A 207 -11.77 -3.78 3.81
N ARG A 208 -12.90 -3.93 4.51
CA ARG A 208 -13.23 -5.17 5.24
C ARG A 208 -14.03 -6.17 4.41
N THR A 209 -14.52 -5.78 3.24
CA THR A 209 -15.29 -6.60 2.29
C THR A 209 -14.54 -6.68 0.95
N SER A 210 -13.29 -7.18 0.98
CA SER A 210 -12.21 -6.56 0.22
C SER A 210 -11.76 -7.26 -1.06
N ASP A 211 -11.10 -6.49 -1.91
CA ASP A 211 -10.23 -6.94 -3.02
C ASP A 211 -9.27 -8.06 -2.59
N SER A 212 -8.84 -8.06 -1.32
CA SER A 212 -7.99 -9.09 -0.74
C SER A 212 -8.69 -10.44 -0.65
N ASP A 213 -10.00 -10.49 -0.37
CA ASP A 213 -10.76 -11.75 -0.36
C ASP A 213 -10.88 -12.33 -1.78
N ILE A 214 -11.06 -11.47 -2.77
CA ILE A 214 -11.08 -11.85 -4.18
C ILE A 214 -9.70 -12.36 -4.60
N ALA A 215 -8.63 -11.63 -4.28
CA ALA A 215 -7.26 -12.03 -4.56
C ALA A 215 -6.92 -13.36 -3.88
N LEU A 216 -7.22 -13.53 -2.60
CA LEU A 216 -6.98 -14.76 -1.85
C LEU A 216 -7.72 -15.95 -2.46
N ARG A 217 -8.98 -15.76 -2.88
CA ARG A 217 -9.75 -16.82 -3.53
C ARG A 217 -9.13 -17.23 -4.87
N HIS A 218 -8.70 -16.27 -5.68
CA HIS A 218 -8.06 -16.59 -6.96
C HIS A 218 -6.67 -17.21 -6.77
N VAL A 219 -5.90 -16.80 -5.76
CA VAL A 219 -4.65 -17.51 -5.40
C VAL A 219 -4.96 -18.94 -4.91
N TRP A 220 -6.00 -19.13 -4.10
CA TRP A 220 -6.43 -20.44 -3.60
C TRP A 220 -6.79 -21.40 -4.74
N LEU A 221 -7.52 -20.92 -5.76
CA LEU A 221 -7.95 -21.73 -6.90
C LEU A 221 -6.78 -22.26 -7.75
N PHE A 222 -5.65 -21.55 -7.75
CA PHE A 222 -4.49 -21.85 -8.59
C PHE A 222 -3.25 -22.23 -7.77
N GLN A 223 -3.38 -22.39 -6.46
CA GLN A 223 -2.26 -22.66 -5.57
C GLN A 223 -1.50 -23.92 -6.02
N PRO A 224 -0.18 -23.95 -5.84
CA PRO A 224 0.55 -25.19 -6.00
C PRO A 224 0.24 -26.17 -4.86
N HIS A 225 0.67 -27.42 -5.02
CA HIS A 225 0.44 -28.42 -4.00
C HIS A 225 1.35 -28.17 -2.79
N PHE A 226 0.75 -27.75 -1.67
CA PHE A 226 1.42 -27.67 -0.38
C PHE A 226 0.96 -28.81 0.54
N ASP A 227 1.89 -29.64 1.03
CA ASP A 227 1.58 -30.72 1.98
C ASP A 227 0.87 -30.20 3.25
N ALA A 228 1.21 -28.97 3.67
CA ALA A 228 0.64 -28.32 4.85
C ALA A 228 -0.80 -27.79 4.64
N VAL A 229 -1.25 -27.68 3.38
CA VAL A 229 -2.61 -27.22 3.05
C VAL A 229 -3.57 -28.41 2.96
N GLY A 230 -3.15 -29.56 2.44
CA GLY A 230 -3.98 -30.77 2.38
C GLY A 230 -5.43 -30.48 1.94
N ASP A 231 -6.40 -30.98 2.72
CA ASP A 231 -7.85 -30.75 2.52
C ASP A 231 -8.40 -29.59 3.38
N VAL A 232 -7.55 -28.65 3.84
CA VAL A 232 -8.00 -27.54 4.68
C VAL A 232 -8.95 -26.62 3.89
N PRO A 233 -10.16 -26.32 4.41
CA PRO A 233 -11.08 -25.41 3.73
C PRO A 233 -10.50 -23.99 3.60
N PHE A 234 -10.78 -23.33 2.48
CA PHE A 234 -10.34 -21.96 2.19
C PHE A 234 -10.61 -20.99 3.35
N GLU A 235 -11.77 -21.08 3.99
CA GLU A 235 -12.17 -20.19 5.09
C GLU A 235 -11.22 -20.29 6.29
N HIS A 236 -10.67 -21.47 6.56
CA HIS A 236 -9.71 -21.66 7.66
C HIS A 236 -8.37 -21.01 7.34
N ILE A 237 -7.97 -20.97 6.07
CA ILE A 237 -6.73 -20.31 5.64
C ILE A 237 -6.89 -18.81 5.72
N CYS A 238 -8.02 -18.26 5.25
CA CYS A 238 -8.32 -16.85 5.43
C CYS A 238 -8.32 -16.46 6.91
N GLN A 239 -8.97 -17.25 7.77
CA GLN A 239 -8.98 -16.97 9.21
C GLN A 239 -7.58 -16.98 9.82
N ARG A 240 -6.73 -17.95 9.44
CA ARG A 240 -5.33 -18.00 9.89
C ARG A 240 -4.55 -16.77 9.43
N LEU A 241 -4.64 -16.42 8.16
CA LEU A 241 -3.97 -15.25 7.59
C LEU A 241 -4.39 -13.96 8.28
N TYR A 242 -5.69 -13.73 8.44
CA TYR A 242 -6.21 -12.55 9.13
C TYR A 242 -5.77 -12.49 10.59
N HIS A 243 -5.75 -13.62 11.30
CA HIS A 243 -5.22 -13.66 12.65
C HIS A 243 -3.72 -13.34 12.70
N HIS A 244 -2.92 -13.89 11.78
CA HIS A 244 -1.47 -13.71 11.76
C HIS A 244 -1.06 -12.28 11.41
N VAL A 245 -1.71 -11.69 10.40
CA VAL A 245 -1.52 -10.29 10.04
C VAL A 245 -2.04 -9.40 11.16
N GLY A 246 -3.29 -9.59 11.60
CA GLY A 246 -3.97 -8.77 12.59
C GLY A 246 -3.23 -8.67 13.93
N ALA A 247 -2.60 -9.75 14.38
CA ALA A 247 -1.80 -9.78 15.61
C ALA A 247 -0.52 -8.93 15.54
N ARG A 248 -0.03 -8.61 14.33
CA ARG A 248 1.26 -7.97 14.08
C ARG A 248 1.15 -6.56 13.51
N LEU A 249 -0.04 -6.13 13.11
CA LEU A 249 -0.25 -4.79 12.55
C LEU A 249 0.28 -3.70 13.51
N PRO A 250 1.06 -2.72 13.01
CA PRO A 250 1.48 -1.55 13.78
C PRO A 250 0.30 -0.57 14.00
N MET A 251 -0.68 -1.00 14.81
CA MET A 251 -1.96 -0.33 14.99
C MET A 251 -1.85 1.10 15.53
N GLU A 252 -0.79 1.43 16.26
CA GLU A 252 -0.56 2.79 16.75
C GLU A 252 -0.27 3.75 15.59
N GLN A 253 0.67 3.38 14.72
CA GLN A 253 0.99 4.17 13.53
C GLN A 253 -0.22 4.25 12.58
N ALA A 254 -0.92 3.14 12.35
CA ALA A 254 -2.10 3.11 11.50
C ALA A 254 -3.20 4.05 12.02
N VAL A 255 -3.56 3.97 13.30
CA VAL A 255 -4.57 4.85 13.91
C VAL A 255 -4.15 6.31 13.81
N LYS A 256 -2.88 6.63 14.08
CA LYS A 256 -2.36 8.00 13.96
C LYS A 256 -2.49 8.54 12.54
N MET A 257 -2.11 7.75 11.52
CA MET A 257 -2.24 8.14 10.11
C MET A 257 -3.71 8.34 9.72
N LEU A 258 -4.62 7.46 10.16
CA LEU A 258 -6.06 7.59 9.88
C LEU A 258 -6.71 8.81 10.54
N LEU A 259 -6.18 9.27 11.68
CA LEU A 259 -6.72 10.43 12.40
C LEU A 259 -6.25 11.78 11.84
N LYS A 260 -5.10 11.84 11.14
CA LYS A 260 -4.54 13.12 10.63
C LYS A 260 -5.49 13.93 9.74
N PRO A 261 -6.30 13.34 8.83
CA PRO A 261 -7.29 14.09 8.04
C PRO A 261 -8.31 14.88 8.87
N LEU A 262 -8.60 14.44 10.10
CA LEU A 262 -9.57 15.12 10.98
C LEU A 262 -9.03 16.43 11.59
N ALA A 263 -7.71 16.69 11.49
CA ALA A 263 -7.04 17.87 12.03
C ALA A 263 -7.53 18.20 13.44
N LEU A 264 -7.52 17.20 14.32
CA LEU A 264 -7.97 17.33 15.70
C LEU A 264 -6.98 18.22 16.47
N PRO A 265 -7.44 18.98 17.48
CA PRO A 265 -6.52 19.64 18.40
C PRO A 265 -5.59 18.59 19.01
N HIS A 266 -4.29 18.90 19.09
CA HIS A 266 -3.26 17.95 19.58
C HIS A 266 -3.65 17.27 20.91
N ARG A 267 -4.29 18.00 21.83
CA ARG A 267 -4.76 17.42 23.10
C ARG A 267 -5.82 16.33 22.93
N MET A 268 -6.71 16.48 21.95
CA MET A 268 -7.76 15.50 21.65
C MET A 268 -7.19 14.29 20.92
N GLU A 269 -6.27 14.50 19.97
CA GLU A 269 -5.60 13.43 19.22
C GLU A 269 -4.93 12.44 20.18
N HIS A 270 -4.09 12.92 21.10
CA HIS A 270 -3.44 12.09 22.12
C HIS A 270 -4.43 11.39 23.06
N LEU A 271 -5.58 12.03 23.34
CA LEU A 271 -6.59 11.47 24.22
C LEU A 271 -7.33 10.28 23.58
N ILE A 272 -7.58 10.34 22.27
CA ILE A 272 -8.37 9.33 21.54
C ILE A 272 -7.50 8.27 20.87
N GLU A 273 -6.23 8.55 20.58
CA GLU A 273 -5.32 7.61 19.89
C GLU A 273 -5.21 6.30 20.68
N ARG A 274 -4.83 6.37 21.96
CA ARG A 274 -4.67 5.18 22.83
C ARG A 274 -5.92 4.30 22.94
N PRO A 275 -7.13 4.83 23.24
CA PRO A 275 -8.32 3.99 23.32
C PRO A 275 -8.72 3.41 21.95
N LEU A 276 -8.53 4.17 20.86
CA LEU A 276 -8.80 3.65 19.51
C LEU A 276 -7.81 2.54 19.12
N THR A 277 -6.52 2.70 19.40
CA THR A 277 -5.52 1.65 19.19
C THR A 277 -5.85 0.39 19.99
N HIS A 278 -6.27 0.52 21.25
CA HIS A 278 -6.70 -0.63 22.04
C HIS A 278 -7.93 -1.31 21.44
N LEU A 279 -8.94 -0.54 21.05
CA LEU A 279 -10.15 -1.08 20.43
C LEU A 279 -9.82 -1.80 19.12
N ALA A 280 -9.00 -1.17 18.27
CA ALA A 280 -8.62 -1.72 16.98
C ALA A 280 -7.81 -3.01 17.13
N ARG A 281 -6.86 -3.09 18.08
CA ARG A 281 -6.17 -4.35 18.42
C ARG A 281 -7.12 -5.45 18.86
N ARG A 282 -8.16 -5.13 19.65
CA ARG A 282 -9.17 -6.12 20.05
C ARG A 282 -10.00 -6.62 18.87
N VAL A 283 -10.38 -5.73 17.95
CA VAL A 283 -11.16 -6.09 16.76
C VAL A 283 -10.34 -6.96 15.80
N MET A 284 -9.04 -6.70 15.64
CA MET A 284 -8.17 -7.49 14.76
C MET A 284 -7.74 -8.84 15.36
N ALA A 285 -7.82 -8.98 16.69
CA ALA A 285 -7.50 -10.23 17.39
C ALA A 285 -8.72 -11.14 17.63
N ALA A 286 -9.93 -10.66 17.35
CA ALA A 286 -11.20 -11.37 17.51
C ALA A 286 -11.63 -11.99 16.18
#